data_AF-A0A2V9Z0Z0-F1
#
_entry.id   AF-A0A2V9Z0Z0-F1
#
_cell.length_a   1.000
_cell.length_b   1.000
_cell.length_c   1.000
_cell.angle_alpha   90.00
_cell.angle_beta   90.00
_cell.angle_gamma   90.00
#
_symmetry.space_group_name_H-M   'P 1'
#
loop_
_entity.id
_entity.type
_entity.pdbx_description
1 polymer ?
#
loop_
_entity_poly.entity_id
_entity_poly.type
_entity_poly.pdbx_seq_one_letter_code
_entity_poly.pdbx_strand_id
1 'polypeptide(L)'
;MPLSPPITDLEQLKGHPALARLLAWNPAAIEAAKFDRDELSITVERSFIREVCALLRDEADCPFNFVADVTCVDWYPSEPRFEVIYHLLSIPNKERVRLKVKLDGSSPVVESVTSVWPAANFFEREVFDL
;
A
#
# COMPACT_ATOMS: atom_id res chain seq x y z
N MET A 1 2.00 -1.61 29.40
CA MET A 1 2.12 -0.24 28.85
C MET A 1 0.92 -0.02 27.94
N PRO A 2 0.11 1.03 28.12
CA PRO A 2 -1.03 1.29 27.25
C PRO A 2 -0.55 1.54 25.82
N LEU A 3 -1.24 0.98 24.83
CA LEU A 3 -0.94 1.22 23.42
C LEU A 3 -1.40 2.63 23.04
N SER A 4 -0.56 3.36 22.31
CA SER A 4 -0.96 4.62 21.71
C SER A 4 -2.11 4.38 20.72
N PRO A 5 -3.10 5.29 20.65
CA PRO A 5 -4.18 5.17 19.68
C PRO A 5 -3.64 5.33 18.25
N PRO A 6 -4.28 4.72 17.25
CA PRO A 6 -3.88 4.87 15.86
C PRO A 6 -4.12 6.31 15.37
N ILE A 7 -3.19 6.83 14.58
CA ILE A 7 -3.31 8.14 13.92
C ILE A 7 -3.92 7.90 12.52
N THR A 8 -5.00 8.60 12.22
CA THR A 8 -5.70 8.52 10.91
C THR A 8 -5.82 9.88 10.22
N ASP A 9 -5.43 10.95 10.90
CA ASP A 9 -5.41 12.30 10.35
C ASP A 9 -4.25 12.44 9.36
N LEU A 10 -4.59 12.65 8.09
CA LEU A 10 -3.61 12.80 7.01
C LEU A 10 -2.63 13.93 7.30
N GLU A 11 -3.06 15.05 7.88
CA GLU A 11 -2.18 16.20 8.15
C GLU A 11 -1.04 15.83 9.10
N GLN A 12 -1.33 14.99 10.10
CA GLN A 12 -0.34 14.51 11.06
C GLN A 12 0.65 13.52 10.42
N LEU A 13 0.25 12.86 9.33
CA LEU A 13 1.04 11.85 8.64
C LEU A 13 1.87 12.41 7.47
N LYS A 14 1.62 13.65 7.03
CA LYS A 14 2.36 14.29 5.92
C LYS A 14 3.86 14.42 6.17
N GLY A 15 4.32 14.29 7.41
CA GLY A 15 5.75 14.27 7.74
C GLY A 15 6.47 12.99 7.29
N HIS A 16 5.75 11.91 7.00
CA HIS A 16 6.34 10.65 6.56
C HIS A 16 6.78 10.75 5.09
N PRO A 17 8.04 10.42 4.74
CA PRO A 17 8.60 10.67 3.41
C PRO A 17 7.80 10.00 2.29
N ALA A 18 7.41 8.73 2.48
CA ALA A 18 6.55 8.00 1.54
C ALA A 18 5.22 8.73 1.27
N LEU A 19 4.46 9.09 2.30
CA LEU A 19 3.16 9.76 2.13
C LEU A 19 3.34 11.17 1.55
N ALA A 20 4.33 11.92 2.03
CA ALA A 20 4.65 13.26 1.53
C ALA A 20 4.91 13.22 0.02
N ARG A 21 5.69 12.23 -0.44
CA ARG A 21 6.04 12.08 -1.85
C ARG A 21 4.81 11.76 -2.71
N LEU A 22 3.97 10.84 -2.25
CA LEU A 22 2.74 10.46 -2.97
C LEU A 22 1.76 11.64 -3.07
N LEU A 23 1.57 12.38 -1.98
CA LEU A 23 0.72 13.58 -1.97
C LEU A 23 1.29 14.69 -2.87
N ALA A 24 2.61 14.86 -2.92
CA ALA A 24 3.24 15.84 -3.81
C ALA A 24 3.12 15.44 -5.30
N TRP A 25 3.09 14.15 -5.61
CA TRP A 25 2.92 13.65 -6.97
C TRP A 25 1.47 13.71 -7.43
N ASN A 26 0.55 13.08 -6.69
CA ASN A 26 -0.87 13.08 -7.01
C ASN A 26 -1.71 12.83 -5.74
N PRO A 27 -2.32 13.88 -5.15
CA PRO A 27 -3.20 13.74 -3.99
C PRO A 27 -4.40 12.83 -4.25
N ALA A 28 -4.91 12.78 -5.49
CA ALA A 28 -6.08 11.98 -5.84
C ALA A 28 -5.80 10.46 -5.82
N ALA A 29 -4.53 10.05 -5.79
CA ALA A 29 -4.16 8.65 -5.65
C ALA A 29 -4.30 8.12 -4.21
N ILE A 30 -4.43 8.99 -3.21
CA ILE A 30 -4.43 8.63 -1.79
C ILE A 30 -5.83 8.84 -1.21
N GLU A 31 -6.48 7.75 -0.83
CA GLU A 31 -7.82 7.79 -0.23
C GLU A 31 -7.76 7.99 1.29
N ALA A 32 -6.79 7.35 1.95
CA ALA A 32 -6.60 7.43 3.40
C ALA A 32 -5.17 7.02 3.78
N ALA A 33 -4.74 7.39 4.98
CA ALA A 33 -3.57 6.81 5.61
C ALA A 33 -3.84 6.55 7.09
N LYS A 34 -3.19 5.51 7.62
CA LYS A 34 -3.28 5.10 9.01
C LYS A 34 -1.88 4.77 9.50
N PHE A 35 -1.49 5.35 10.62
CA PHE A 35 -0.28 5.00 11.35
C PHE A 35 -0.66 4.35 12.67
N ASP A 36 -0.21 3.12 12.88
CA ASP A 36 -0.54 2.34 14.06
C ASP A 36 0.63 1.39 14.36
N ARG A 37 1.04 1.30 15.63
CA ARG A 37 2.13 0.41 16.07
C ARG A 37 3.41 0.55 15.24
N ASP A 38 3.83 1.79 14.98
CA ASP A 38 5.01 2.13 14.17
C ASP A 38 4.97 1.65 12.71
N GLU A 39 3.77 1.44 12.18
CA GLU A 39 3.56 1.01 10.80
C GLU A 39 2.62 1.96 10.05
N LEU A 40 3.09 2.48 8.92
CA LEU A 40 2.27 3.27 8.00
C LEU A 40 1.52 2.35 7.03
N SER A 41 0.20 2.55 6.94
CA SER A 41 -0.67 1.95 5.94
C SER A 41 -1.32 3.05 5.11
N ILE A 42 -1.18 2.99 3.80
CA ILE A 42 -1.71 3.97 2.85
C ILE A 42 -2.77 3.27 2.00
N THR A 43 -3.98 3.79 1.99
CA THR A 43 -5.04 3.35 1.07
C THR A 43 -4.91 4.14 -0.22
N VAL A 44 -4.73 3.41 -1.31
CA VAL A 44 -4.43 3.91 -2.64
C VAL A 44 -5.60 3.61 -3.56
N GLU A 45 -5.98 4.58 -4.39
CA GLU A 45 -6.98 4.36 -5.43
C GLU A 45 -6.42 3.36 -6.47
N ARG A 46 -7.23 2.36 -6.83
CA ARG A 46 -6.77 1.18 -7.58
C ARG A 46 -6.12 1.49 -8.93
N SER A 47 -6.53 2.57 -9.60
CA SER A 47 -6.06 2.94 -10.94
C SER A 47 -4.65 3.52 -10.94
N PHE A 48 -4.12 3.88 -9.77
CA PHE A 48 -2.79 4.46 -9.60
C PHE A 48 -1.79 3.51 -8.91
N ILE A 49 -2.18 2.27 -8.58
CA ILE A 49 -1.35 1.39 -7.75
C ILE A 49 0.01 1.09 -8.38
N ARG A 50 0.08 0.86 -9.70
CA ARG A 50 1.34 0.57 -10.38
C ARG A 50 2.26 1.78 -10.36
N GLU A 51 1.73 2.97 -10.63
CA GLU A 51 2.46 4.23 -10.60
C GLU A 51 2.96 4.57 -9.18
N VAL A 52 2.11 4.38 -8.16
CA VAL A 52 2.49 4.55 -6.74
C VAL A 52 3.62 3.60 -6.37
N CYS A 53 3.52 2.33 -6.75
CA CYS A 53 4.54 1.33 -6.51
C CYS A 53 5.87 1.69 -7.21
N ALA A 54 5.83 2.11 -8.47
CA ALA A 54 7.01 2.54 -9.21
C ALA A 54 7.66 3.77 -8.56
N LEU A 55 6.85 4.75 -8.18
CA LEU A 55 7.31 5.98 -7.53
C LEU A 55 8.00 5.68 -6.19
N LEU A 56 7.41 4.83 -5.36
CA LEU A 56 7.99 4.42 -4.08
C LEU A 56 9.25 3.57 -4.22
N ARG A 57 9.36 2.76 -5.27
CA ARG A 57 10.58 1.99 -5.56
C ARG A 57 11.74 2.91 -5.96
N ASP A 58 11.45 3.89 -6.82
CA ASP A 58 12.47 4.72 -7.47
C ASP A 58 12.82 5.99 -6.68
N GLU A 59 12.10 6.28 -5.58
CA GLU A 59 12.36 7.44 -4.72
C GLU A 59 13.68 7.32 -3.96
N ALA A 60 14.52 8.34 -4.04
CA ALA A 60 15.87 8.30 -3.45
C ALA A 60 15.83 8.37 -1.91
N ASP A 61 14.89 9.15 -1.36
CA ASP A 61 14.79 9.36 0.09
C ASP A 61 14.15 8.17 0.82
N CYS A 62 13.31 7.38 0.13
CA CYS A 62 12.62 6.23 0.71
C CYS A 62 12.44 5.11 -0.33
N PRO A 63 13.52 4.45 -0.76
CA PRO A 63 13.44 3.44 -1.81
C PRO A 63 12.89 2.14 -1.25
N PHE A 64 11.64 1.83 -1.57
CA PHE A 64 11.01 0.55 -1.22
C PHE A 64 11.43 -0.54 -2.22
N ASN A 65 12.69 -0.96 -2.08
CA ASN A 65 13.35 -1.87 -3.02
C ASN A 65 13.01 -3.36 -2.83
N PHE A 66 12.15 -3.70 -1.88
CA PHE A 66 11.75 -5.07 -1.60
C PHE A 66 10.23 -5.21 -1.38
N VAL A 67 9.58 -6.03 -2.20
CA VAL A 67 8.22 -6.51 -1.97
C VAL A 67 8.30 -7.72 -1.04
N ALA A 68 7.79 -7.57 0.17
CA ALA A 68 7.83 -8.62 1.19
C ALA A 68 6.69 -9.62 1.04
N ASP A 69 5.50 -9.13 0.67
CA ASP A 69 4.30 -9.94 0.53
C ASP A 69 3.23 -9.19 -0.28
N VAL A 70 2.33 -9.93 -0.93
CA VAL A 70 1.07 -9.42 -1.47
C VAL A 70 -0.05 -10.37 -1.06
N THR A 71 -1.02 -9.85 -0.32
CA THR A 71 -2.12 -10.65 0.22
C THR A 71 -3.46 -9.93 0.00
N CYS A 72 -4.58 -10.62 0.27
CA CYS A 72 -5.91 -10.06 0.16
C CYS A 72 -6.78 -10.44 1.35
N VAL A 73 -7.61 -9.51 1.80
CA VAL A 73 -8.60 -9.73 2.85
C VAL A 73 -10.00 -9.67 2.24
N ASP A 74 -10.81 -10.70 2.48
CA ASP A 74 -12.25 -10.70 2.19
C ASP A 74 -13.04 -10.17 3.40
N TRP A 75 -13.71 -9.04 3.21
CA TRP A 75 -14.49 -8.33 4.24
C TRP A 75 -15.98 -8.68 4.23
N TYR A 76 -16.40 -9.74 3.53
CA TYR A 76 -17.81 -10.14 3.47
C TYR A 76 -18.47 -10.19 4.87
N PRO A 77 -19.68 -9.60 5.06
CA PRO A 77 -20.58 -9.06 4.03
C PRO A 77 -20.40 -7.56 3.73
N SER A 78 -19.30 -6.93 4.15
CA SER A 78 -19.05 -5.49 3.92
C SER A 78 -18.58 -5.21 2.49
N GLU A 79 -18.82 -3.99 2.01
CA GLU A 79 -18.26 -3.46 0.76
C GLU A 79 -17.37 -2.23 1.03
N PRO A 80 -16.30 -1.98 0.25
CA PRO A 80 -15.76 -2.86 -0.80
C PRO A 80 -15.25 -4.19 -0.23
N ARG A 81 -15.62 -5.30 -0.89
CA ARG A 81 -15.41 -6.65 -0.37
C ARG A 81 -13.94 -7.02 -0.20
N PHE A 82 -13.10 -6.76 -1.19
CA PHE A 82 -11.72 -7.22 -1.18
C PHE A 82 -10.77 -6.07 -0.86
N GLU A 83 -9.79 -6.31 -0.01
CA GLU A 83 -8.68 -5.38 0.25
C GLU A 83 -7.36 -6.07 -0.06
N VAL A 84 -6.73 -5.70 -1.17
CA VAL A 84 -5.40 -6.18 -1.56
C VAL A 84 -4.35 -5.35 -0.83
N ILE A 85 -3.38 -6.01 -0.21
CA ILE A 85 -2.37 -5.40 0.65
C ILE A 85 -0.99 -5.76 0.13
N TYR A 86 -0.21 -4.73 -0.20
CA TYR A 86 1.20 -4.85 -0.58
C TYR A 86 2.07 -4.49 0.63
N HIS A 87 2.89 -5.42 1.07
CA HIS A 87 3.87 -5.19 2.13
C HIS A 87 5.21 -4.84 1.52
N LEU A 88 5.64 -3.60 1.71
CA LEU A 88 6.88 -3.09 1.12
C LEU A 88 7.91 -2.79 2.23
N LEU A 89 9.18 -3.05 1.91
CA LEU A 89 10.31 -2.78 2.77
C LEU A 89 11.34 -1.95 2.01
N SER A 90 11.78 -0.87 2.65
CA SER A 90 13.03 -0.21 2.31
C SER A 90 14.15 -0.87 3.09
N ILE A 91 14.95 -1.71 2.43
CA ILE A 91 16.13 -2.33 3.05
C ILE A 91 17.14 -1.28 3.56
N PRO A 92 17.51 -0.22 2.82
CA PRO A 92 18.49 0.75 3.31
C PRO A 92 17.99 1.55 4.51
N ASN A 93 16.70 1.93 4.52
CA ASN A 93 16.11 2.72 5.60
C ASN A 93 15.56 1.86 6.76
N LYS A 94 15.50 0.52 6.58
CA LYS A 94 14.90 -0.44 7.51
C LYS A 94 13.45 -0.11 7.85
N GLU A 95 12.73 0.44 6.89
CA GLU A 95 11.40 1.01 7.06
C GLU A 95 10.37 0.24 6.25
N ARG A 96 9.16 0.07 6.79
CA ARG A 96 8.07 -0.66 6.15
C ARG A 96 6.89 0.27 5.87
N VAL A 97 6.23 0.01 4.74
CA VAL A 97 4.94 0.61 4.43
C VAL A 97 4.01 -0.46 3.89
N ARG A 98 2.71 -0.35 4.22
CA ARG A 98 1.66 -1.11 3.57
C ARG A 98 0.91 -0.23 2.59
N LEU A 99 0.73 -0.71 1.36
CA LEU A 99 -0.25 -0.14 0.45
C LEU A 99 -1.49 -1.01 0.46
N LYS A 100 -2.66 -0.39 0.51
CA LYS A 100 -3.95 -1.05 0.51
C LYS A 100 -4.76 -0.58 -0.67
N VAL A 101 -5.37 -1.50 -1.40
CA VAL A 101 -6.28 -1.21 -2.50
C VAL A 101 -7.59 -1.91 -2.22
N LYS A 102 -8.68 -1.16 -2.20
CA LYS A 102 -10.03 -1.69 -2.01
C LYS A 102 -10.66 -1.99 -3.37
N LEU A 103 -11.31 -3.15 -3.47
CA LEU A 103 -11.91 -3.65 -4.69
C LEU A 103 -13.34 -4.15 -4.40
N ASP A 104 -14.26 -3.79 -5.29
CA ASP A 104 -15.64 -4.25 -5.22
C ASP A 104 -15.74 -5.76 -5.50
N GLY A 105 -16.70 -6.44 -4.87
CA GLY A 105 -16.90 -7.87 -5.06
C GLY A 105 -17.34 -8.29 -6.47
N SER A 106 -17.90 -7.37 -7.25
CA SER A 106 -18.43 -7.66 -8.60
C SER A 106 -17.37 -7.67 -9.70
N SER A 107 -16.28 -6.92 -9.51
CA SER A 107 -15.18 -6.81 -10.48
C SER A 107 -13.85 -6.52 -9.75
N PRO A 108 -13.31 -7.48 -9.01
CA PRO A 108 -12.08 -7.30 -8.23
C PRO A 108 -10.85 -7.40 -9.11
N VAL A 109 -10.63 -6.39 -9.95
CA VAL A 109 -9.47 -6.30 -10.85
C VAL A 109 -8.61 -5.11 -10.45
N VAL A 110 -7.30 -5.34 -10.44
CA VAL A 110 -6.28 -4.34 -10.13
C VAL A 110 -5.08 -4.56 -11.06
N GLU A 111 -4.32 -3.50 -11.34
CA GLU A 111 -3.13 -3.62 -12.17
C GLU A 111 -2.00 -4.36 -11.46
N SER A 112 -1.34 -5.27 -12.18
CA SER A 112 -0.19 -6.03 -11.68
C SER A 112 1.04 -5.12 -11.46
N VAL A 113 1.76 -5.36 -10.37
CA VAL A 113 3.02 -4.67 -10.02
C VAL A 113 4.25 -5.50 -10.37
N THR A 114 4.10 -6.58 -11.14
CA THR A 114 5.22 -7.44 -11.59
C THR A 114 6.27 -6.69 -12.43
N SER A 115 5.87 -5.64 -13.13
CA SER A 115 6.78 -4.74 -13.86
C SER A 115 7.62 -3.86 -12.92
N VAL A 116 7.15 -3.65 -11.68
CA VAL A 116 7.86 -2.92 -10.63
C VAL A 116 8.75 -3.86 -9.83
N TRP A 117 8.19 -4.96 -9.33
CA TRP A 117 8.90 -6.03 -8.66
C TRP A 117 8.54 -7.39 -9.28
N PRO A 118 9.46 -8.02 -10.03
CA PRO A 118 9.18 -9.32 -10.66
C PRO A 118 8.76 -10.43 -9.67
N ALA A 119 9.21 -10.34 -8.41
CA ALA A 119 8.84 -11.26 -7.35
C ALA A 119 7.34 -11.25 -7.01
N ALA A 120 6.61 -10.17 -7.32
CA ALA A 120 5.17 -10.07 -7.08
C ALA A 120 4.34 -11.11 -7.86
N ASN A 121 4.90 -11.73 -8.91
CA ASN A 121 4.16 -12.64 -9.79
C ASN A 121 3.53 -13.82 -9.03
N PHE A 122 4.30 -14.44 -8.13
CA PHE A 122 3.79 -15.58 -7.37
C PHE A 122 2.73 -15.15 -6.35
N PHE A 123 2.96 -14.06 -5.62
CA PHE A 123 2.00 -13.54 -4.65
C PHE A 123 0.68 -13.11 -5.31
N GLU A 124 0.73 -12.40 -6.44
CA GLU A 124 -0.47 -12.00 -7.18
C GLU A 124 -1.26 -13.21 -7.69
N ARG A 125 -0.57 -14.28 -8.12
CA ARG A 125 -1.23 -15.53 -8.54
C ARG A 125 -1.83 -16.30 -7.37
N GLU A 126 -1.20 -16.27 -6.21
CA GLU A 126 -1.75 -16.85 -4.97
C GLU A 126 -3.02 -16.10 -4.54
N VAL A 127 -2.99 -14.76 -4.55
CA VAL A 127 -4.17 -13.92 -4.28
C VAL A 127 -5.31 -14.18 -5.26
N PHE A 128 -5.02 -14.50 -6.51
CA PHE A 128 -6.05 -14.85 -7.50
C PHE A 128 -6.65 -16.26 -7.28
N ASP A 129 -5.87 -17.21 -6.76
CA ASP A 129 -6.29 -18.60 -6.60
C ASP A 129 -7.15 -18.83 -5.34
N LEU A 130 -6.92 -18.02 -4.28
CA LEU A 130 -7.64 -18.07 -3.00
C LEU A 130 -8.95 -17.27 -3.01
#